data_AF-K9U6L6-F1
#
_entry.id   AF-K9U6L6-F1
#
_cell.length_a   1.000
_cell.length_b   1.000
_cell.length_c   1.000
_cell.angle_alpha   90.00
_cell.angle_beta   90.00
_cell.angle_gamma   90.00
#
_symmetry.space_group_name_H-M   'P 1'
#
loop_
_entity.id
_entity.type
_entity.pdbx_description
1 polymer ?
#
loop_
_entity_poly.entity_id
_entity_poly.type
_entity_poly.pdbx_seq_one_letter_code
_entity_poly.pdbx_strand_id
1 'polypeptide(L)'
;MTQDMQREFTSREELVAYLKEQFPTAASRDDNISETVGGRKAAEKALQTVDPAGYAKTRNFLTGAVTRLSPYLRYGVLSLADVKKYVLNKIQQPDEATKLINELGWRDYWQRLYVKLGNGIWEDREEYKTGYTTKEYAPELPEDIATGTTGLVCIDSFSQQMHQTGYLHNHARMWMAAYMVHWRRIRWQVGAIWFLEHLLDGDPASNNMSWQWVASTFSHKPYFFNRENLERYTNGVYCRECPLYGHCDFEGSYEQIEQRLFPKAEFNKQPNSQSWQRGKRQGGQGGQGRQGGQGGQGRQGGQGGQGGQGGQGGQGRQGGQGRQGRQGGQGRQGG
;
A
#
# COMPACT_ATOMS: atom_id res chain seq x y z
N MET A 1 18.57 16.31 33.09
CA MET A 1 17.38 17.16 32.89
C MET A 1 16.82 16.83 31.52
N THR A 2 15.69 16.13 31.43
CA THR A 2 14.91 16.08 30.19
C THR A 2 14.14 17.39 30.11
N GLN A 3 14.72 18.41 29.48
CA GLN A 3 13.94 19.59 29.11
C GLN A 3 12.93 19.13 28.06
N ASP A 4 11.67 19.03 28.48
CA ASP A 4 10.56 18.88 27.56
C ASP A 4 10.59 20.03 26.55
N MET A 5 10.54 19.70 25.26
CA MET A 5 10.45 20.69 24.21
C MET A 5 9.21 21.56 24.39
N GLN A 6 9.28 22.83 24.00
CA GLN A 6 8.12 23.72 23.94
C GLN A 6 7.03 23.09 23.05
N ARG A 7 5.78 23.13 23.52
CA ARG A 7 4.63 22.49 22.87
C ARG A 7 3.54 23.46 22.42
N GLU A 8 3.47 24.62 23.07
CA GLU A 8 2.53 25.70 22.76
C GLU A 8 3.26 26.82 22.01
N PHE A 9 2.67 27.29 20.92
CA PHE A 9 3.22 28.33 20.04
C PHE A 9 2.08 29.23 19.57
N THR A 10 2.34 30.53 19.47
CA THR A 10 1.35 31.53 19.02
C THR A 10 1.10 31.47 17.52
N SER A 11 2.08 31.01 16.73
CA SER A 11 1.96 30.84 15.29
C SER A 11 2.75 29.63 14.77
N ARG A 12 2.56 29.30 13.48
CA ARG A 12 3.33 28.23 12.81
C ARG A 12 4.79 28.66 12.60
N GLU A 13 5.00 29.94 12.34
CA GLU A 13 6.29 30.57 12.10
C GLU A 13 7.17 30.51 13.37
N GLU A 14 6.57 30.75 14.55
CA GLU A 14 7.24 30.59 15.85
C GLU A 14 7.68 29.12 16.07
N LEU A 15 6.79 28.16 15.83
CA LEU A 15 7.11 26.72 15.90
C LEU A 15 8.25 26.35 14.93
N VAL A 16 8.24 26.86 13.70
CA VAL A 16 9.29 26.59 12.70
C VAL A 16 10.63 27.21 13.13
N ALA A 17 10.64 28.45 13.63
CA ALA A 17 11.85 29.10 14.12
C ALA A 17 12.45 28.31 15.29
N TYR A 18 11.61 27.93 16.27
CA TYR A 18 12.03 27.09 17.40
C TYR A 18 12.59 25.73 16.93
N LEU A 19 11.92 25.03 16.01
CA LEU A 19 12.43 23.75 15.49
C LEU A 19 13.76 23.91 14.74
N LYS A 20 13.98 25.00 13.99
CA LYS A 20 15.28 25.27 13.35
C LYS A 20 16.38 25.54 14.38
N GLU A 21 16.07 26.18 15.51
CA GLU A 21 16.99 26.38 16.63
C GLU A 21 17.30 25.07 17.38
N GLN A 22 16.30 24.22 17.63
CA GLN A 22 16.50 22.95 18.34
C GLN A 22 17.18 21.87 17.48
N PHE A 23 17.03 21.92 16.15
CA PHE A 23 17.57 20.93 15.21
C PHE A 23 18.42 21.58 14.09
N PRO A 24 19.50 22.31 14.42
CA PRO A 24 20.26 23.08 13.44
C PRO A 24 20.89 22.19 12.36
N THR A 25 21.33 20.97 12.72
CA THR A 25 21.87 19.99 11.76
C THR A 25 20.81 19.51 10.75
N ALA A 26 19.56 19.35 11.18
CA ALA A 26 18.47 18.98 10.28
C ALA A 26 18.14 20.14 9.34
N ALA A 27 17.99 21.36 9.90
CA ALA A 27 17.74 22.57 9.14
C ALA A 27 18.88 22.91 8.16
N SER A 28 20.14 22.55 8.45
CA SER A 28 21.26 22.71 7.51
C SER A 28 21.28 21.68 6.38
N ARG A 29 20.59 20.54 6.54
CA ARG A 29 20.47 19.49 5.51
C ARG A 29 19.31 19.78 4.56
N ASP A 30 18.15 20.12 5.12
CA ASP A 30 16.94 20.50 4.39
C ASP A 30 16.10 21.40 5.30
N ASP A 31 15.85 22.64 4.87
CA ASP A 31 15.12 23.65 5.65
C ASP A 31 13.66 23.83 5.18
N ASN A 32 13.23 23.01 4.20
CA ASN A 32 11.87 22.98 3.68
C ASN A 32 10.87 22.48 4.73
N ILE A 33 9.72 23.16 4.81
CA ILE A 33 8.65 22.84 5.75
C ILE A 33 7.39 22.46 4.96
N SER A 34 7.03 21.18 4.96
CA SER A 34 5.77 20.69 4.37
C SER A 34 4.57 21.49 4.87
N GLU A 35 3.68 21.90 3.96
CA GLU A 35 2.42 22.58 4.29
C GLU A 35 1.49 21.76 5.21
N THR A 36 1.71 20.44 5.31
CA THR A 36 0.92 19.55 6.15
C THR A 36 0.88 20.07 7.60
N VAL A 37 -0.32 20.13 8.18
CA VAL A 37 -0.54 20.58 9.56
C VAL A 37 -0.72 19.35 10.46
N GLY A 38 0.08 19.23 11.51
CA GLY A 38 -0.04 18.14 12.49
C GLY A 38 -1.21 18.31 13.47
N GLY A 39 -1.33 17.34 14.40
CA GLY A 39 -2.22 17.46 15.56
C GLY A 39 -3.69 17.07 15.33
N ARG A 40 -4.42 16.92 16.45
CA ARG A 40 -5.80 16.37 16.51
C ARG A 40 -6.79 17.14 15.63
N LYS A 41 -6.79 18.47 15.72
CA LYS A 41 -7.71 19.36 14.98
C LYS A 41 -7.56 19.24 13.46
N ALA A 42 -6.33 19.13 12.96
CA ALA A 42 -6.06 18.91 11.53
C ALA A 42 -6.48 17.51 11.08
N ALA A 43 -6.21 16.48 11.90
CA ALA A 43 -6.65 15.11 11.66
C ALA A 43 -8.18 14.96 11.59
N GLU A 44 -8.92 15.68 12.43
CA GLU A 44 -10.40 15.72 12.41
C GLU A 44 -10.94 16.38 11.15
N LYS A 45 -10.36 17.52 10.73
CA LYS A 45 -10.72 18.18 9.47
C LYS A 45 -10.47 17.27 8.27
N ALA A 46 -9.33 16.58 8.23
CA ALA A 46 -9.03 15.60 7.19
C ALA A 46 -10.00 14.40 7.21
N LEU A 47 -10.35 13.89 8.39
CA LEU A 47 -11.30 12.79 8.55
C LEU A 47 -12.71 13.17 8.03
N GLN A 48 -13.15 14.40 8.26
CA GLN A 48 -14.43 14.91 7.73
C GLN A 48 -14.48 14.89 6.20
N THR A 49 -13.36 15.17 5.51
CA THR A 49 -13.28 15.16 4.04
C THR A 49 -13.22 13.76 3.40
N VAL A 50 -13.16 12.67 4.19
CA VAL A 50 -13.10 11.31 3.63
C VAL A 50 -14.37 10.96 2.86
N ASP A 51 -14.20 10.57 1.60
CA ASP A 51 -15.24 10.02 0.72
C ASP A 51 -14.92 8.53 0.40
N PRO A 52 -15.57 7.57 1.09
CA PRO A 52 -15.33 6.14 0.85
C PRO A 52 -15.79 5.67 -0.54
N ALA A 53 -16.92 6.20 -1.02
CA ALA A 53 -17.52 5.79 -2.29
C ALA A 53 -16.70 6.31 -3.49
N GLY A 54 -16.22 7.57 -3.42
CA GLY A 54 -15.25 8.12 -4.36
C GLY A 54 -13.91 7.39 -4.28
N TYR A 55 -13.41 7.09 -3.07
CA TYR A 55 -12.16 6.34 -2.87
C TYR A 55 -12.21 4.99 -3.58
N ALA A 56 -13.28 4.21 -3.38
CA ALA A 56 -13.47 2.90 -4.01
C ALA A 56 -13.43 2.95 -5.55
N LYS A 57 -13.87 4.06 -6.15
CA LYS A 57 -13.93 4.28 -7.61
C LYS A 57 -12.64 4.88 -8.19
N THR A 58 -11.96 5.76 -7.44
CA THR A 58 -10.97 6.69 -8.02
C THR A 58 -9.57 6.65 -7.40
N ARG A 59 -9.32 5.96 -6.27
CA ARG A 59 -8.02 5.89 -5.54
C ARG A 59 -6.76 5.53 -6.37
N ASN A 60 -6.93 5.07 -7.61
CA ASN A 60 -5.82 4.73 -8.49
C ASN A 60 -5.31 5.94 -9.29
N PHE A 61 -6.17 6.93 -9.57
CA PHE A 61 -5.80 8.16 -10.25
C PHE A 61 -5.15 9.14 -9.27
N LEU A 62 -4.11 9.87 -9.67
CA LEU A 62 -3.44 10.84 -8.79
C LEU A 62 -4.36 11.99 -8.35
N THR A 63 -5.37 12.31 -9.17
CA THR A 63 -6.42 13.30 -8.90
C THR A 63 -7.67 12.69 -8.23
N GLY A 64 -7.63 11.39 -7.91
CA GLY A 64 -8.73 10.67 -7.29
C GLY A 64 -8.89 10.95 -5.79
N ALA A 65 -10.01 10.50 -5.23
CA ALA A 65 -10.27 10.60 -3.80
C ALA A 65 -9.30 9.70 -3.01
N VAL A 66 -8.51 10.33 -2.13
CA VAL A 66 -7.65 9.69 -1.12
C VAL A 66 -7.83 10.40 0.22
N THR A 67 -7.66 9.66 1.32
CA THR A 67 -7.98 10.19 2.67
C THR A 67 -6.95 11.16 3.22
N ARG A 68 -5.69 11.06 2.77
CA ARG A 68 -4.52 11.78 3.33
C ARG A 68 -4.35 11.63 4.86
N LEU A 69 -4.91 10.57 5.44
CA LEU A 69 -4.86 10.32 6.89
C LEU A 69 -3.59 9.64 7.38
N SER A 70 -2.70 9.24 6.47
CA SER A 70 -1.55 8.38 6.80
C SER A 70 -0.56 8.98 7.81
N PRO A 71 -0.22 10.30 7.82
CA PRO A 71 0.61 10.89 8.89
C PRO A 71 -0.09 10.84 10.25
N TYR A 72 -1.38 11.16 10.32
CA TYR A 72 -2.13 11.12 11.58
C TYR A 72 -2.28 9.70 12.13
N LEU A 73 -2.35 8.69 11.25
CA LEU A 73 -2.29 7.27 11.62
C LEU A 73 -0.87 6.83 12.02
N ARG A 74 0.18 7.40 11.43
CA ARG A 74 1.59 7.09 11.76
C ARG A 74 1.97 7.55 13.17
N TYR A 75 1.49 8.71 13.58
CA TYR A 75 1.78 9.31 14.89
C TYR A 75 0.68 9.08 15.95
N GLY A 76 -0.29 8.19 15.70
CA GLY A 76 -1.33 7.84 16.68
C GLY A 76 -2.36 8.94 16.98
N VAL A 77 -2.37 10.03 16.21
CA VAL A 77 -3.35 11.14 16.28
C VAL A 77 -4.75 10.66 15.85
N LEU A 78 -4.83 9.56 15.12
CA LEU A 78 -6.02 8.77 14.82
C LEU A 78 -5.70 7.29 15.02
N SER A 79 -6.63 6.51 15.58
CA SER A 79 -6.57 5.04 15.48
C SER A 79 -7.29 4.52 14.24
N LEU A 80 -6.93 3.31 13.79
CA LEU A 80 -7.65 2.64 12.70
C LEU A 80 -9.11 2.33 13.07
N ALA A 81 -9.38 2.09 14.36
CA ALA A 81 -10.72 1.84 14.87
C ALA A 81 -11.60 3.09 14.77
N ASP A 82 -11.07 4.27 15.10
CA ASP A 82 -11.78 5.55 15.00
C ASP A 82 -12.12 5.88 13.55
N VAL A 83 -11.14 5.75 12.64
CA VAL A 83 -11.36 6.00 11.21
C VAL A 83 -12.40 5.03 10.65
N LYS A 84 -12.30 3.73 10.96
CA LYS A 84 -13.29 2.72 10.57
C LYS A 84 -14.69 3.06 11.08
N LYS A 85 -14.82 3.38 12.38
CA LYS A 85 -16.10 3.72 13.02
C LYS A 85 -16.72 4.98 12.40
N TYR A 86 -15.92 6.02 12.19
CA TYR A 86 -16.36 7.27 11.56
C TYR A 86 -16.85 7.02 10.12
N VAL A 87 -16.07 6.29 9.32
CA VAL A 87 -16.40 5.95 7.93
C VAL A 87 -17.70 5.13 7.83
N LEU A 88 -17.85 4.10 8.67
CA LEU A 88 -19.07 3.28 8.68
C LEU A 88 -20.31 4.05 9.12
N ASN A 89 -20.16 5.04 10.01
CA ASN A 89 -21.27 5.92 10.42
C ASN A 89 -21.64 6.99 9.37
N LYS A 90 -20.78 7.23 8.37
CA LYS A 90 -21.00 8.26 7.33
C LYS A 90 -21.75 7.74 6.10
N ILE A 91 -21.80 6.42 5.90
CA ILE A 91 -22.37 5.76 4.71
C ILE A 91 -23.64 4.99 5.06
N GLN A 92 -24.54 4.85 4.08
CA GLN A 92 -25.75 4.03 4.23
C GLN A 92 -25.50 2.56 3.87
N GLN A 93 -24.62 2.30 2.89
CA GLN A 93 -24.31 0.97 2.39
C GLN A 93 -22.86 0.60 2.79
N PRO A 94 -22.64 -0.35 3.73
CA PRO A 94 -21.31 -0.68 4.22
C PRO A 94 -20.28 -1.05 3.13
N ASP A 95 -20.76 -1.62 2.02
CA ASP A 95 -19.92 -2.02 0.87
C ASP A 95 -19.17 -0.85 0.22
N GLU A 96 -19.68 0.39 0.33
CA GLU A 96 -19.00 1.59 -0.15
C GLU A 96 -17.64 1.82 0.53
N ALA A 97 -17.51 1.42 1.79
CA ALA A 97 -16.26 1.53 2.54
C ALA A 97 -15.35 0.31 2.44
N THR A 98 -15.79 -0.82 1.88
CA THR A 98 -15.00 -2.07 1.85
C THR A 98 -13.59 -1.86 1.29
N LYS A 99 -13.43 -1.06 0.23
CA LYS A 99 -12.11 -0.73 -0.30
C LYS A 99 -11.24 0.04 0.70
N LEU A 100 -11.78 1.08 1.34
CA LEU A 100 -11.01 1.86 2.32
C LEU A 100 -10.68 1.04 3.58
N ILE A 101 -11.63 0.22 4.06
CA ILE A 101 -11.44 -0.62 5.25
C ILE A 101 -10.36 -1.69 5.01
N ASN A 102 -10.29 -2.28 3.81
CA ASN A 102 -9.22 -3.22 3.47
C ASN A 102 -7.83 -2.58 3.53
N GLU A 103 -7.71 -1.29 3.22
CA GLU A 103 -6.43 -0.56 3.22
C GLU A 103 -6.00 -0.20 4.66
N LEU A 104 -6.97 0.09 5.54
CA LEU A 104 -6.71 0.12 7.00
C LEU A 104 -6.28 -1.27 7.50
N GLY A 105 -6.87 -2.34 6.98
CA GLY A 105 -6.51 -3.73 7.25
C GLY A 105 -5.09 -4.09 6.81
N TRP A 106 -4.63 -3.60 5.65
CA TRP A 106 -3.24 -3.74 5.22
C TRP A 106 -2.26 -3.12 6.22
N ARG A 107 -2.52 -1.91 6.72
CA ARG A 107 -1.68 -1.30 7.76
C ARG A 107 -1.68 -2.12 9.05
N ASP A 108 -2.83 -2.63 9.50
CA ASP A 108 -2.90 -3.51 10.69
C ASP A 108 -2.11 -4.81 10.49
N TYR A 109 -2.21 -5.43 9.31
CA TYR A 109 -1.43 -6.61 8.94
C TYR A 109 0.08 -6.33 8.95
N TRP A 110 0.54 -5.25 8.33
CA TRP A 110 1.96 -4.88 8.31
C TRP A 110 2.51 -4.62 9.71
N GLN A 111 1.76 -3.91 10.56
CA GLN A 111 2.16 -3.66 11.95
C GLN A 111 2.31 -4.98 12.74
N ARG A 112 1.37 -5.92 12.58
CA ARG A 112 1.48 -7.26 13.20
C ARG A 112 2.67 -8.07 12.66
N LEU A 113 3.00 -7.92 11.38
CA LEU A 113 4.16 -8.58 10.79
C LEU A 113 5.47 -7.97 11.32
N TYR A 114 5.55 -6.64 11.42
CA TYR A 114 6.73 -5.95 11.96
C TYR A 114 7.01 -6.31 13.41
N VAL A 115 5.98 -6.44 14.26
CA VAL A 115 6.13 -6.94 15.64
C VAL A 115 6.76 -8.34 15.71
N LYS A 116 6.55 -9.20 14.69
CA LYS A 116 7.16 -10.53 14.61
C LYS A 116 8.56 -10.53 14.01
N LEU A 117 8.83 -9.67 13.03
CA LEU A 117 10.11 -9.61 12.32
C LEU A 117 11.17 -8.79 13.08
N GLY A 118 10.76 -7.77 13.84
CA GLY A 118 11.67 -6.79 14.41
C GLY A 118 12.59 -6.18 13.34
N ASN A 119 13.89 -6.17 13.60
CA ASN A 119 14.90 -5.69 12.65
C ASN A 119 14.98 -6.54 11.36
N GLY A 120 14.51 -7.79 11.37
CA GLY A 120 14.41 -8.65 10.19
C GLY A 120 13.43 -8.16 9.12
N ILE A 121 12.77 -7.01 9.32
CA ILE A 121 12.03 -6.29 8.28
C ILE A 121 12.94 -5.60 7.25
N TRP A 122 14.23 -5.43 7.55
CA TRP A 122 15.25 -4.90 6.64
C TRP A 122 15.90 -5.95 5.73
N GLU A 123 15.70 -7.23 6.07
CA GLU A 123 16.15 -8.38 5.29
C GLU A 123 15.17 -8.69 4.16
N ASP A 124 15.70 -9.21 3.05
CA ASP A 124 14.90 -9.80 1.97
C ASP A 124 14.11 -10.99 2.55
N ARG A 125 12.77 -10.99 2.47
CA ARG A 125 11.98 -12.12 3.01
C ARG A 125 12.06 -13.38 2.15
N GLU A 126 12.27 -13.20 0.85
CA GLU A 126 12.48 -14.21 -0.18
C GLU A 126 13.50 -13.65 -1.20
N GLU A 127 14.11 -14.52 -2.01
CA GLU A 127 14.97 -14.07 -3.11
C GLU A 127 14.19 -13.25 -4.17
N TYR A 128 14.91 -12.36 -4.86
CA TYR A 128 14.39 -11.56 -5.96
C TYR A 128 13.98 -12.47 -7.13
N LYS A 129 12.76 -12.29 -7.64
CA LYS A 129 12.19 -13.06 -8.75
C LYS A 129 12.43 -12.37 -10.10
N THR A 130 13.54 -11.65 -10.19
CA THR A 130 13.98 -10.84 -11.33
C THR A 130 15.04 -11.54 -12.19
N GLY A 131 15.55 -12.69 -11.72
CA GLY A 131 16.71 -13.37 -12.31
C GLY A 131 18.05 -12.71 -11.98
N TYR A 132 18.06 -11.74 -11.07
CA TYR A 132 19.26 -11.08 -10.55
C TYR A 132 19.50 -11.45 -9.08
N THR A 133 20.76 -11.54 -8.70
CA THR A 133 21.20 -11.73 -7.32
C THR A 133 21.30 -10.40 -6.58
N THR A 134 21.21 -10.38 -5.25
CA THR A 134 21.34 -9.16 -4.41
C THR A 134 22.67 -8.40 -4.60
N LYS A 135 23.69 -9.04 -5.19
CA LYS A 135 24.98 -8.42 -5.56
C LYS A 135 24.91 -7.59 -6.84
N GLU A 136 23.96 -7.86 -7.73
CA GLU A 136 23.71 -7.08 -8.97
C GLU A 136 22.89 -5.80 -8.70
N TYR A 137 22.46 -5.58 -7.45
CA TYR A 137 21.76 -4.37 -7.01
C TYR A 137 22.70 -3.41 -6.25
N ALA A 138 22.74 -2.16 -6.71
CA ALA A 138 23.54 -1.07 -6.15
C ALA A 138 23.14 -0.77 -4.68
N PRO A 139 24.13 -0.59 -3.79
CA PRO A 139 23.90 -0.36 -2.36
C PRO A 139 23.70 1.11 -1.98
N GLU A 140 23.75 2.03 -2.94
CA GLU A 140 23.74 3.49 -2.74
C GLU A 140 22.63 4.15 -3.57
N LEU A 141 22.18 5.33 -3.13
CA LEU A 141 21.17 6.13 -3.84
C LEU A 141 21.88 7.03 -4.86
N PRO A 142 21.59 6.91 -6.16
CA PRO A 142 22.11 7.85 -7.16
C PRO A 142 21.60 9.28 -6.92
N GLU A 143 22.50 10.25 -7.03
CA GLU A 143 22.23 11.67 -6.76
C GLU A 143 21.12 12.24 -7.65
N ASP A 144 21.02 11.81 -8.90
CA ASP A 144 19.98 12.26 -9.85
C ASP A 144 18.57 11.85 -9.41
N ILE A 145 18.42 10.74 -8.70
CA ILE A 145 17.15 10.32 -8.10
C ILE A 145 16.83 11.15 -6.86
N ALA A 146 17.83 11.35 -5.99
CA ALA A 146 17.71 12.12 -4.76
C ALA A 146 17.37 13.60 -5.02
N THR A 147 17.92 14.19 -6.09
CA THR A 147 17.69 15.59 -6.47
C THR A 147 16.53 15.79 -7.44
N GLY A 148 15.98 14.70 -8.01
CA GLY A 148 14.92 14.77 -9.02
C GLY A 148 15.39 15.41 -10.33
N THR A 149 16.52 14.92 -10.86
CA THR A 149 17.19 15.37 -12.09
C THR A 149 17.52 14.22 -13.06
N THR A 150 16.73 13.14 -13.01
CA THR A 150 16.89 11.94 -13.86
C THR A 150 16.57 12.20 -15.33
N GLY A 151 15.86 13.29 -15.66
CA GLY A 151 15.34 13.61 -16.99
C GLY A 151 13.98 12.97 -17.29
N LEU A 152 13.50 12.08 -16.41
CA LEU A 152 12.18 11.47 -16.49
C LEU A 152 11.20 12.34 -15.69
N VAL A 153 10.49 13.24 -16.38
CA VAL A 153 9.56 14.25 -15.80
C VAL A 153 8.65 13.71 -14.68
N CYS A 154 8.14 12.48 -14.79
CA CYS A 154 7.35 11.86 -13.73
C CYS A 154 8.17 11.50 -12.48
N ILE A 155 9.33 10.85 -12.64
CA ILE A 155 10.24 10.46 -11.56
C ILE A 155 10.76 11.70 -10.83
N ASP A 156 11.18 12.70 -11.60
CA ASP A 156 11.69 13.98 -11.09
C ASP A 156 10.61 14.72 -10.28
N SER A 157 9.38 14.78 -10.80
CA SER A 157 8.25 15.35 -10.08
C SER A 157 7.87 14.55 -8.82
N PHE A 158 7.98 13.21 -8.82
CA PHE A 158 7.71 12.40 -7.64
C PHE A 158 8.75 12.63 -6.54
N SER A 159 10.03 12.75 -6.91
CA SER A 159 11.12 13.11 -6.00
C SER A 159 10.86 14.49 -5.39
N GLN A 160 10.69 15.52 -6.23
CA GLN A 160 10.42 16.90 -5.79
C GLN A 160 9.16 17.01 -4.91
N GLN A 161 8.05 16.35 -5.28
CA GLN A 161 6.82 16.33 -4.48
C GLN A 161 7.06 15.70 -3.09
N MET A 162 7.84 14.63 -3.02
CA MET A 162 8.15 13.96 -1.75
C MET A 162 8.98 14.86 -0.84
N HIS A 163 10.03 15.52 -1.36
CA HIS A 163 10.81 16.50 -0.62
C HIS A 163 9.97 17.70 -0.15
N GLN A 164 9.24 18.33 -1.07
CA GLN A 164 8.47 19.56 -0.79
C GLN A 164 7.31 19.33 0.18
N THR A 165 6.56 18.24 0.01
CA THR A 165 5.29 18.02 0.74
C THR A 165 5.36 16.95 1.81
N GLY A 166 6.42 16.14 1.85
CA GLY A 166 6.51 14.96 2.72
C GLY A 166 5.44 13.91 2.46
N TYR A 167 4.85 13.91 1.26
CA TYR A 167 3.80 12.99 0.84
C TYR A 167 3.95 12.61 -0.63
N LEU A 168 3.71 11.35 -0.95
CA LEU A 168 3.58 10.87 -2.33
C LEU A 168 2.35 9.98 -2.45
N HIS A 169 1.61 10.07 -3.56
CA HIS A 169 0.43 9.22 -3.81
C HIS A 169 0.84 7.75 -3.98
N ASN A 170 0.00 6.79 -3.56
CA ASN A 170 0.38 5.37 -3.53
C ASN A 170 0.85 4.81 -4.88
N HIS A 171 0.20 5.19 -6.00
CA HIS A 171 0.66 4.77 -7.34
C HIS A 171 2.02 5.38 -7.70
N ALA A 172 2.26 6.65 -7.35
CA ALA A 172 3.56 7.28 -7.56
C ALA A 172 4.66 6.65 -6.70
N ARG A 173 4.36 6.25 -5.45
CA ARG A 173 5.27 5.42 -4.63
C ARG A 173 5.62 4.10 -5.31
N MET A 174 4.63 3.40 -5.84
CA MET A 174 4.83 2.12 -6.54
C MET A 174 5.66 2.29 -7.82
N TRP A 175 5.42 3.34 -8.62
CA TRP A 175 6.21 3.63 -9.82
C TRP A 175 7.63 4.05 -9.49
N MET A 176 7.83 4.91 -8.49
CA MET A 176 9.14 5.34 -8.02
C MET A 176 9.97 4.17 -7.51
N ALA A 177 9.37 3.31 -6.66
CA ALA A 177 10.02 2.10 -6.18
C ALA A 177 10.35 1.12 -7.31
N ALA A 178 9.44 0.94 -8.28
CA ALA A 178 9.69 0.06 -9.43
C ALA A 178 10.82 0.60 -10.32
N TYR A 179 10.88 1.91 -10.56
CA TYR A 179 11.97 2.56 -11.29
C TYR A 179 13.32 2.31 -10.60
N MET A 180 13.40 2.61 -9.30
CA MET A 180 14.63 2.44 -8.52
C MET A 180 15.09 0.98 -8.49
N VAL A 181 14.21 0.03 -8.21
CA VAL A 181 14.58 -1.39 -8.11
C VAL A 181 14.86 -2.00 -9.48
N HIS A 182 14.00 -1.79 -10.49
CA HIS A 182 14.07 -2.61 -11.71
C HIS A 182 14.82 -1.94 -12.86
N TRP A 183 14.61 -0.64 -13.11
CA TRP A 183 15.35 0.09 -14.16
C TRP A 183 16.74 0.49 -13.69
N ARG A 184 16.86 1.00 -12.46
CA ARG A 184 18.13 1.49 -11.90
C ARG A 184 18.92 0.42 -11.14
N ARG A 185 18.33 -0.76 -10.88
CA ARG A 185 18.94 -1.87 -10.13
C ARG A 185 19.52 -1.42 -8.79
N ILE A 186 18.72 -0.69 -8.01
CA ILE A 186 19.05 -0.24 -6.65
C ILE A 186 18.40 -1.21 -5.64
N ARG A 187 19.10 -1.53 -4.56
CA ARG A 187 18.52 -2.34 -3.47
C ARG A 187 17.28 -1.66 -2.89
N TRP A 188 16.22 -2.42 -2.66
CA TRP A 188 14.96 -1.84 -2.15
C TRP A 188 15.16 -1.16 -0.78
N GLN A 189 16.11 -1.63 0.03
CA GLN A 189 16.48 -1.03 1.32
C GLN A 189 16.91 0.44 1.17
N VAL A 190 17.64 0.79 0.11
CA VAL A 190 18.14 2.15 -0.13
C VAL A 190 16.98 3.12 -0.38
N GLY A 191 16.07 2.74 -1.27
CA GLY A 191 14.85 3.51 -1.54
C GLY A 191 13.91 3.56 -0.34
N ALA A 192 13.83 2.47 0.44
CA ALA A 192 13.07 2.42 1.67
C ALA A 192 13.60 3.39 2.73
N ILE A 193 14.92 3.51 2.91
CA ILE A 193 15.55 4.48 3.81
C ILE A 193 15.22 5.90 3.34
N TRP A 194 15.47 6.24 2.08
CA TRP A 194 15.19 7.57 1.54
C TRP A 194 13.71 7.97 1.67
N PHE A 195 12.79 7.03 1.48
CA PHE A 195 11.36 7.25 1.74
C PHE A 195 11.06 7.53 3.21
N LEU A 196 11.74 6.89 4.17
CA LEU A 196 11.56 7.18 5.61
C LEU A 196 12.15 8.54 6.02
N GLU A 197 13.14 9.07 5.29
CA GLU A 197 13.72 10.39 5.57
C GLU A 197 12.76 11.53 5.19
N HIS A 198 12.00 11.38 4.11
CA HIS A 198 11.16 12.46 3.57
C HIS A 198 9.65 12.30 3.85
N LEU A 199 9.11 11.09 4.00
CA LEU A 199 7.66 10.91 4.16
C LEU A 199 7.19 11.15 5.61
N LEU A 200 6.24 12.07 5.77
CA LEU A 200 5.52 12.31 7.05
C LEU A 200 4.67 11.11 7.50
N ASP A 201 4.42 10.14 6.62
CA ASP A 201 3.82 8.85 6.96
C ASP A 201 4.81 7.68 6.95
N GLY A 202 6.12 7.97 7.02
CA GLY A 202 7.22 7.02 7.06
C GLY A 202 7.10 6.02 8.22
N ASP A 203 6.53 4.86 7.90
CA ASP A 203 6.26 3.75 8.81
C ASP A 203 7.11 2.54 8.40
N PRO A 204 8.09 2.08 9.21
CA PRO A 204 8.94 0.94 8.82
C PRO A 204 8.16 -0.31 8.42
N ALA A 205 7.02 -0.58 9.07
CA ALA A 205 6.15 -1.70 8.73
C ALA A 205 5.55 -1.56 7.32
N SER A 206 4.80 -0.48 7.08
CA SER A 206 4.09 -0.27 5.82
C SER A 206 5.04 0.05 4.66
N ASN A 207 6.12 0.80 4.92
CA ASN A 207 7.12 1.18 3.94
C ASN A 207 7.89 -0.05 3.45
N ASN A 208 8.62 -0.73 4.33
CA ASN A 208 9.54 -1.79 3.94
C ASN A 208 8.81 -2.95 3.26
N MET A 209 7.65 -3.37 3.79
CA MET A 209 6.88 -4.44 3.17
C MET A 209 6.28 -4.07 1.81
N SER A 210 5.96 -2.79 1.58
CA SER A 210 5.56 -2.31 0.25
C SER A 210 6.74 -2.30 -0.73
N TRP A 211 7.92 -1.90 -0.28
CA TRP A 211 9.16 -1.98 -1.07
C TRP A 211 9.51 -3.42 -1.43
N GLN A 212 9.43 -4.36 -0.48
CA GLN A 212 9.65 -5.78 -0.73
C GLN A 212 8.61 -6.40 -1.68
N TRP A 213 7.35 -5.96 -1.59
CA TRP A 213 6.32 -6.38 -2.54
C TRP A 213 6.64 -5.93 -3.97
N VAL A 214 7.13 -4.69 -4.15
CA VAL A 214 7.56 -4.17 -5.47
C VAL A 214 8.80 -4.91 -5.98
N ALA A 215 9.79 -5.13 -5.11
CA ALA A 215 11.05 -5.79 -5.41
C ALA A 215 10.93 -7.30 -5.64
N SER A 216 9.77 -7.90 -5.37
CA SER A 216 9.48 -9.35 -5.34
C SER A 216 10.12 -10.17 -4.23
N THR A 217 10.80 -9.53 -3.27
CA THR A 217 11.27 -10.19 -2.05
C THR A 217 10.14 -10.47 -1.04
N PHE A 218 8.92 -9.93 -1.28
CA PHE A 218 7.67 -10.33 -0.62
C PHE A 218 6.48 -10.39 -1.61
N SER A 219 6.68 -10.95 -2.80
CA SER A 219 5.59 -11.22 -3.75
C SER A 219 5.98 -12.27 -4.78
N HIS A 220 5.00 -12.85 -5.48
CA HIS A 220 5.25 -13.91 -6.48
C HIS A 220 5.90 -13.44 -7.78
N LYS A 221 5.97 -12.13 -8.05
CA LYS A 221 6.62 -11.55 -9.25
C LYS A 221 6.93 -10.07 -9.04
N PRO A 222 7.96 -9.50 -9.70
CA PRO A 222 8.26 -8.07 -9.59
C PRO A 222 7.08 -7.21 -10.05
N TYR A 223 6.82 -6.13 -9.33
CA TYR A 223 5.91 -5.09 -9.81
C TYR A 223 6.68 -4.08 -10.66
N PHE A 224 6.18 -3.87 -11.88
CA PHE A 224 6.65 -2.83 -12.78
C PHE A 224 5.45 -2.24 -13.54
N PHE A 225 5.69 -1.18 -14.31
CA PHE A 225 4.67 -0.43 -15.03
C PHE A 225 5.14 -0.11 -16.45
N ASN A 226 4.21 0.34 -17.30
CA ASN A 226 4.52 0.93 -18.59
C ASN A 226 3.98 2.36 -18.67
N ARG A 227 4.40 3.08 -19.72
CA ARG A 227 4.00 4.47 -19.99
C ARG A 227 2.47 4.62 -20.04
N GLU A 228 1.76 3.72 -20.71
CA GLU A 228 0.30 3.75 -20.81
C GLU A 228 -0.39 3.70 -19.43
N ASN A 229 0.10 2.84 -18.53
CA ASN A 229 -0.38 2.76 -17.14
C ASN A 229 -0.19 4.09 -16.40
N LEU A 230 1.00 4.67 -16.50
CA LEU A 230 1.33 5.94 -15.84
C LEU A 230 0.49 7.08 -16.44
N GLU A 231 0.42 7.20 -17.77
CA GLU A 231 -0.42 8.19 -18.46
C GLU A 231 -1.88 8.10 -18.04
N ARG A 232 -2.45 6.90 -18.02
CA ARG A 232 -3.84 6.67 -17.63
C ARG A 232 -4.14 7.18 -16.22
N TYR A 233 -3.30 6.85 -15.25
CA TYR A 233 -3.54 7.19 -13.84
C TYR A 233 -3.03 8.59 -13.43
N THR A 234 -2.23 9.24 -14.28
CA THR A 234 -1.79 10.64 -14.12
C THR A 234 -2.57 11.62 -15.00
N ASN A 235 -3.55 11.15 -15.78
CA ASN A 235 -4.21 11.91 -16.85
C ASN A 235 -3.21 12.54 -17.86
N GLY A 236 -2.09 11.85 -18.10
CA GLY A 236 -1.05 12.24 -19.05
C GLY A 236 -0.18 13.43 -18.64
N VAL A 237 -0.35 13.99 -17.43
CA VAL A 237 0.29 15.24 -16.98
C VAL A 237 1.81 15.24 -17.16
N TYR A 238 2.48 14.12 -16.92
CA TYR A 238 3.94 14.04 -17.03
C TYR A 238 4.45 13.65 -18.42
N CYS A 239 3.63 13.01 -19.24
CA CYS A 239 4.12 12.28 -20.42
C CYS A 239 3.76 12.96 -21.74
N ARG A 240 2.67 13.74 -21.80
CA ARG A 240 2.23 14.45 -23.01
C ARG A 240 3.30 15.41 -23.55
N GLU A 241 4.04 16.05 -22.65
CA GLU A 241 5.07 17.05 -22.95
C GLU A 241 6.49 16.56 -22.57
N CYS A 242 6.64 15.26 -22.27
CA CYS A 242 7.93 14.70 -21.91
C CYS A 242 8.88 14.68 -23.12
N PRO A 243 10.10 15.23 -23.02
CA PRO A 243 11.06 15.25 -24.13
C PRO A 243 11.52 13.86 -24.59
N LEU A 244 11.29 12.83 -23.76
CA LEU A 244 11.60 11.43 -24.05
C LEU A 244 10.47 10.68 -24.79
N TYR A 245 9.49 11.38 -25.39
CA TYR A 245 8.44 10.74 -26.17
C TYR A 245 9.01 9.93 -27.35
N GLY A 246 8.67 8.64 -27.45
CA GLY A 246 9.18 7.72 -28.47
C GLY A 246 10.53 7.08 -28.13
N HIS A 247 11.15 7.50 -27.02
CA HIS A 247 12.47 7.05 -26.54
C HIS A 247 12.48 6.76 -25.03
N CYS A 248 11.32 6.69 -24.38
CA CYS A 248 11.22 6.55 -22.94
C CYS A 248 11.35 5.09 -22.49
N ASP A 249 12.13 4.83 -21.44
CA ASP A 249 12.37 3.50 -20.88
C ASP A 249 11.08 2.76 -20.44
N PHE A 250 9.99 3.50 -20.22
CA PHE A 250 8.68 2.96 -19.83
C PHE A 250 7.80 2.60 -21.05
N GLU A 251 8.22 2.88 -22.29
CA GLU A 251 7.44 2.57 -23.49
C GLU A 251 7.47 1.08 -23.86
N GLY A 252 6.41 0.62 -24.52
CA GLY A 252 6.21 -0.78 -24.91
C GLY A 252 5.11 -1.50 -24.11
N SER A 253 4.84 -2.73 -24.54
CA SER A 253 3.93 -3.64 -23.81
C SER A 253 4.58 -4.16 -22.53
N TYR A 254 3.76 -4.70 -21.62
CA TYR A 254 4.26 -5.33 -20.40
C TYR A 254 5.24 -6.47 -20.71
N GLU A 255 4.99 -7.26 -21.74
CA GLU A 255 5.87 -8.36 -22.18
C GLU A 255 7.22 -7.85 -22.71
N GLN A 256 7.24 -6.74 -23.45
CA GLN A 256 8.47 -6.13 -23.97
C GLN A 256 9.31 -5.48 -22.86
N ILE A 257 8.67 -4.93 -21.83
CA ILE A 257 9.34 -4.39 -20.64
C ILE A 257 9.85 -5.53 -19.77
N GLU A 258 9.05 -6.59 -19.55
CA GLU A 258 9.44 -7.78 -18.78
C GLU A 258 10.70 -8.44 -19.37
N GLN A 259 10.77 -8.60 -20.70
CA GLN A 259 11.95 -9.16 -21.38
C GLN A 259 13.20 -8.28 -21.27
N ARG A 260 13.06 -6.95 -21.25
CA ARG A 260 14.18 -6.02 -21.08
C ARG A 260 14.68 -5.94 -19.64
N LEU A 261 13.76 -5.87 -18.68
CA LEU A 261 14.09 -5.74 -17.26
C LEU A 261 14.54 -7.07 -16.65
N PHE A 262 13.96 -8.20 -17.08
CA PHE A 262 14.16 -9.50 -16.42
C PHE A 262 14.51 -10.62 -17.42
N PRO A 263 15.53 -10.45 -18.30
CA PRO A 263 15.88 -11.43 -19.33
C PRO A 263 16.34 -12.78 -18.77
N LYS A 264 16.71 -12.83 -17.48
CA LYS A 264 17.14 -14.03 -16.74
C LYS A 264 16.01 -14.68 -15.91
N ALA A 265 14.82 -14.08 -15.84
CA ALA A 265 13.76 -14.55 -14.93
C ALA A 265 12.94 -15.70 -15.50
N GLU A 266 12.85 -16.79 -14.73
CA GLU A 266 11.96 -17.90 -15.01
C GLU A 266 10.54 -17.63 -14.49
N PHE A 267 9.81 -16.73 -15.15
CA PHE A 267 8.39 -16.57 -14.87
C PHE A 267 7.64 -17.82 -15.29
N ASN A 268 7.06 -18.51 -14.31
CA ASN A 268 6.41 -19.80 -14.49
C ASN A 268 5.21 -19.67 -15.46
N LYS A 269 5.40 -20.08 -16.72
CA LYS A 269 4.44 -19.93 -17.83
C LYS A 269 3.28 -20.93 -17.73
N GLN A 270 2.57 -20.94 -16.60
CA GLN A 270 1.36 -21.73 -16.45
C GLN A 270 0.25 -21.16 -17.36
N PRO A 271 -0.33 -21.97 -18.29
CA PRO A 271 -1.24 -21.46 -19.34
C PRO A 271 -2.50 -20.73 -18.88
N ASN A 272 -2.88 -20.87 -17.60
CA ASN A 272 -4.14 -20.36 -17.04
C ASN A 272 -3.98 -19.23 -16.01
N SER A 273 -2.83 -18.54 -15.95
CA SER A 273 -2.70 -17.33 -15.14
C SER A 273 -3.54 -16.18 -15.74
N GLN A 274 -4.70 -15.90 -15.13
CA GLN A 274 -5.69 -14.93 -15.63
C GLN A 274 -5.18 -13.48 -15.75
N SER A 275 -3.95 -13.16 -15.30
CA SER A 275 -3.38 -11.81 -15.39
C SER A 275 -3.18 -11.32 -16.83
N TRP A 276 -3.01 -12.23 -17.81
CA TRP A 276 -2.56 -11.87 -19.16
C TRP A 276 -3.68 -11.76 -20.22
N GLN A 277 -4.92 -12.17 -19.92
CA GLN A 277 -5.98 -12.25 -20.95
C GLN A 277 -6.78 -10.96 -21.17
N ARG A 278 -6.67 -9.94 -20.29
CA ARG A 278 -7.44 -8.69 -20.44
C ARG A 278 -6.97 -7.77 -21.58
N GLY A 279 -5.77 -7.99 -22.14
CA GLY A 279 -5.24 -7.21 -23.27
C GLY A 279 -5.72 -7.66 -24.66
N LYS A 280 -6.36 -8.84 -24.79
CA LYS A 280 -6.76 -9.41 -26.08
C LYS A 280 -8.28 -9.37 -26.32
N ARG A 281 -8.86 -8.17 -26.35
CA ARG A 281 -10.11 -7.92 -27.10
C ARG A 281 -9.84 -6.90 -28.20
N GLN A 282 -9.90 -7.39 -29.43
CA GLN A 282 -9.59 -6.67 -30.67
C GLN A 282 -10.52 -5.47 -30.91
N GLY A 283 -10.04 -4.52 -31.71
CA GLY A 283 -10.88 -3.49 -32.29
C GLY A 283 -11.91 -4.08 -33.27
N GLY A 284 -13.10 -3.46 -33.28
CA GLY A 284 -14.22 -3.77 -34.16
C GLY A 284 -15.23 -2.62 -34.10
N GLN A 285 -15.81 -2.27 -35.24
CA GLN A 285 -16.63 -1.06 -35.40
C GLN A 285 -18.03 -1.19 -34.77
N GLY A 286 -18.59 -0.06 -34.34
CA GLY A 286 -20.01 0.33 -34.46
C GLY A 286 -21.12 -0.61 -33.97
N GLY A 287 -21.86 -0.19 -32.94
CA GLY A 287 -23.19 -0.76 -32.62
C GLY A 287 -23.79 -0.24 -31.31
N GLN A 288 -24.97 0.38 -31.36
CA GLN A 288 -25.76 0.75 -30.17
C GLN A 288 -26.45 -0.49 -29.57
N GLY A 289 -26.47 -0.66 -28.24
CA GLY A 289 -27.16 -1.79 -27.61
C GLY A 289 -27.20 -1.77 -26.07
N ARG A 290 -28.41 -1.80 -25.50
CA ARG A 290 -28.77 -1.62 -24.07
C ARG A 290 -28.28 -2.70 -23.07
N GLN A 291 -28.09 -2.23 -21.83
CA GLN A 291 -28.36 -2.84 -20.50
C GLN A 291 -28.32 -4.37 -20.24
N GLY A 292 -27.66 -4.72 -19.13
CA GLY A 292 -27.70 -6.02 -18.42
C GLY A 292 -26.31 -6.42 -17.92
N GLY A 293 -26.07 -6.99 -16.73
CA GLY A 293 -26.98 -7.33 -15.64
C GLY A 293 -26.45 -8.56 -14.88
N GLN A 294 -25.89 -8.35 -13.67
CA GLN A 294 -25.46 -9.37 -12.68
C GLN A 294 -24.33 -10.35 -13.08
N GLY A 295 -23.67 -10.89 -12.03
CA GLY A 295 -22.55 -11.83 -12.13
C GLY A 295 -21.82 -11.94 -10.78
N GLY A 296 -22.47 -12.56 -9.79
CA GLY A 296 -21.94 -12.72 -8.43
C GLY A 296 -21.53 -14.16 -8.09
N GLN A 297 -20.85 -14.27 -6.95
CA GLN A 297 -20.45 -15.49 -6.23
C GLN A 297 -19.25 -16.31 -6.74
N GLY A 298 -18.47 -16.75 -5.74
CA GLY A 298 -17.24 -17.54 -5.84
C GLY A 298 -16.60 -17.68 -4.45
N ARG A 299 -17.28 -18.39 -3.54
CA ARG A 299 -16.74 -18.82 -2.23
C ARG A 299 -16.34 -20.30 -2.32
N GLN A 300 -15.52 -20.74 -1.35
CA GLN A 300 -14.91 -22.07 -1.15
C GLN A 300 -13.55 -22.24 -1.86
N GLY A 301 -12.58 -22.93 -1.27
CA GLY A 301 -12.57 -23.55 0.07
C GLY A 301 -11.19 -24.13 0.40
N GLY A 302 -10.89 -24.34 1.68
CA GLY A 302 -9.64 -24.97 2.12
C GLY A 302 -9.80 -26.47 2.39
N GLN A 303 -8.84 -27.26 1.93
CA GLN A 303 -8.48 -28.64 2.28
C GLN A 303 -7.05 -28.86 1.73
N GLY A 304 -6.14 -29.65 2.29
CA GLY A 304 -6.25 -30.58 3.42
C GLY A 304 -5.86 -32.01 3.00
N GLY A 305 -4.64 -32.44 3.33
CA GLY A 305 -4.16 -33.83 3.22
C GLY A 305 -3.12 -34.09 4.31
N GLN A 306 -3.39 -34.97 5.28
CA GLN A 306 -3.10 -36.43 5.26
C GLN A 306 -1.59 -36.73 5.13
N GLY A 307 -0.95 -37.55 5.96
CA GLY A 307 -1.43 -38.33 7.13
C GLY A 307 -0.59 -39.61 7.30
N GLY A 308 -0.26 -40.00 8.54
CA GLY A 308 0.61 -41.16 8.83
C GLY A 308 0.22 -41.92 10.10
N GLN A 309 0.14 -43.26 9.96
CA GLN A 309 -0.16 -44.32 10.95
C GLN A 309 0.65 -44.19 12.27
N GLY A 310 0.34 -44.75 13.46
CA GLY A 310 -0.70 -45.64 14.02
C GLY A 310 -0.29 -45.96 15.49
N GLY A 311 -0.96 -46.72 16.37
CA GLY A 311 -2.21 -47.50 16.38
C GLY A 311 -2.39 -48.19 17.78
N GLN A 312 -3.39 -49.09 17.97
CA GLN A 312 -3.79 -49.73 19.26
C GLN A 312 -4.43 -48.76 20.29
N GLY A 313 -5.40 -49.12 21.15
CA GLY A 313 -6.20 -50.35 21.32
C GLY A 313 -6.62 -50.53 22.80
N GLY A 314 -7.90 -50.77 23.13
CA GLY A 314 -8.30 -51.11 24.52
C GLY A 314 -9.73 -50.74 24.96
N GLN A 315 -10.47 -51.72 25.46
CA GLN A 315 -11.89 -51.70 25.85
C GLN A 315 -12.20 -50.96 27.19
N GLY A 316 -13.46 -50.54 27.37
CA GLY A 316 -14.06 -50.18 28.67
C GLY A 316 -15.60 -50.25 28.61
N ARG A 317 -16.28 -50.74 29.66
CA ARG A 317 -17.72 -51.10 29.65
C ARG A 317 -18.61 -50.24 30.57
N GLN A 318 -19.87 -50.06 30.13
CA GLN A 318 -21.16 -50.05 30.86
C GLN A 318 -21.43 -49.16 32.10
N GLY A 319 -22.68 -48.64 32.15
CA GLY A 319 -23.39 -48.09 33.32
C GLY A 319 -23.85 -46.64 33.10
N GLY A 320 -25.09 -46.20 33.37
CA GLY A 320 -26.32 -46.87 33.84
C GLY A 320 -27.51 -45.88 33.77
N GLN A 321 -28.77 -46.35 33.78
CA GLN A 321 -29.99 -45.53 33.56
C GLN A 321 -30.43 -44.68 34.78
N GLY A 322 -31.16 -43.57 34.55
CA GLY A 322 -31.50 -42.61 35.61
C GLY A 322 -32.77 -41.72 35.49
N ARG A 323 -33.90 -42.25 34.99
CA ARG A 323 -35.31 -41.80 35.21
C ARG A 323 -35.81 -40.39 34.76
N GLN A 324 -37.13 -40.36 34.49
CA GLN A 324 -37.96 -39.24 34.02
C GLN A 324 -38.63 -38.45 35.18
N GLY A 325 -39.07 -37.21 34.90
CA GLY A 325 -39.97 -36.43 35.75
C GLY A 325 -40.83 -35.41 34.98
N ARG A 326 -42.15 -35.62 35.00
CA ARG A 326 -43.33 -34.86 34.50
C ARG A 326 -43.20 -33.32 34.38
N GLN A 327 -43.75 -32.67 33.32
CA GLN A 327 -45.11 -32.05 33.25
C GLN A 327 -45.51 -31.25 34.51
N GLY A 328 -46.04 -30.03 34.47
CA GLY A 328 -46.44 -29.11 33.39
C GLY A 328 -47.43 -28.06 33.94
N GLY A 329 -47.67 -26.91 33.28
CA GLY A 329 -48.68 -25.93 33.73
C GLY A 329 -48.65 -24.56 33.05
N GLN A 330 -49.80 -24.11 32.54
CA GLN A 330 -50.04 -22.77 31.95
C GLN A 330 -50.97 -21.93 32.87
N GLY A 331 -50.94 -20.60 32.73
CA GLY A 331 -51.95 -19.67 33.29
C GLY A 331 -51.33 -18.35 33.77
N ARG A 332 -51.46 -17.23 33.03
CA ARG A 332 -52.50 -16.17 33.16
C ARG A 332 -52.40 -15.38 34.48
N GLN A 333 -51.93 -14.13 34.45
CA GLN A 333 -52.63 -12.87 34.06
C GLN A 333 -53.38 -12.20 35.23
N GLY A 334 -53.03 -10.94 35.50
CA GLY A 334 -53.98 -9.87 35.79
C GLY A 334 -54.41 -9.67 37.25
N GLY A 335 -53.91 -8.59 37.84
CA GLY A 335 -54.34 -7.99 39.11
C GLY A 335 -53.63 -6.66 39.30
#